data_AF-A0A925Y7N2-F1
#
_entry.id   AF-A0A925Y7N2-F1
#
_cell.length_a   1.000
_cell.length_b   1.000
_cell.length_c   1.000
_cell.angle_alpha   90.00
_cell.angle_beta   90.00
_cell.angle_gamma   90.00
#
_symmetry.space_group_name_H-M   'P 1'
#
loop_
_entity.id
_entity.type
_entity.pdbx_description
1 polymer ?
#
loop_
_entity_poly.entity_id
_entity_poly.type
_entity_poly.pdbx_seq_one_letter_code
_entity_poly.pdbx_strand_id
1 'polypeptide(L)'
;MATVHRSNNFDLIRLVAAGQVVLSHAIGHTGLRGTLTEWQRQIFDLFVWLPGVPIFFVISGFLISRSFERNQADLAGYFWNRSLRIFPALWVCLAVTLVLLGLFGFLPLQFLTSPTFGAWLAGQVSFLH
;
A
#
# COMPACT_ATOMS: atom_id res chain seq x y z
N MET A 1 20.83 -28.09 4.52
CA MET A 1 20.05 -27.07 3.79
C MET A 1 18.59 -27.21 4.21
N ALA A 2 18.22 -26.64 5.36
CA ALA A 2 16.87 -26.81 5.91
C ALA A 2 15.93 -25.75 5.32
N THR A 3 15.11 -26.15 4.36
CA THR A 3 14.00 -25.35 3.85
C THR A 3 12.91 -25.33 4.92
N VAL A 4 13.00 -24.40 5.86
CA VAL A 4 11.91 -24.13 6.81
C VAL A 4 10.74 -23.59 6.00
N HIS A 5 9.80 -24.47 5.65
CA HIS A 5 8.45 -24.07 5.25
C HIS A 5 7.86 -23.26 6.40
N ARG A 6 7.94 -21.93 6.33
CA ARG A 6 7.20 -21.02 7.21
C ARG A 6 5.74 -21.02 6.74
N SER A 7 5.00 -22.06 7.07
CA SER A 7 3.54 -22.10 7.01
C SER A 7 2.99 -21.19 8.12
N ASN A 8 3.07 -19.88 7.91
CA ASN A 8 2.65 -18.89 8.89
C ASN A 8 1.47 -18.12 8.32
N ASN A 9 0.26 -18.44 8.79
CA ASN A 9 -0.99 -17.85 8.29
C ASN A 9 -1.10 -16.34 8.55
N PHE A 10 -0.13 -15.71 9.22
CA PHE A 10 -0.09 -14.27 9.41
C PHE A 10 -0.03 -13.49 8.08
N ASP A 11 0.64 -13.99 7.06
CA ASP A 11 0.63 -13.32 5.75
C ASP A 11 -0.74 -13.42 5.07
N LEU A 12 -1.46 -14.54 5.26
CA LEU A 12 -2.84 -14.68 4.81
C LEU A 12 -3.79 -13.74 5.59
N ILE A 13 -3.66 -13.65 6.90
CA ILE A 13 -4.47 -12.72 7.72
C ILE A 13 -4.18 -11.28 7.28
N ARG A 14 -2.93 -10.92 7.01
CA ARG A 14 -2.56 -9.61 6.45
C ARG A 14 -3.18 -9.38 5.09
N LEU A 15 -3.17 -10.38 4.21
CA LEU A 15 -3.78 -10.27 2.88
C LEU A 15 -5.30 -10.06 2.98
N VAL A 16 -5.98 -10.81 3.84
CA VAL A 16 -7.43 -10.66 4.06
C VAL A 16 -7.74 -9.29 4.67
N ALA A 17 -6.97 -8.84 5.67
CA ALA A 17 -7.12 -7.54 6.28
C ALA A 17 -6.87 -6.39 5.30
N ALA A 18 -5.79 -6.46 4.51
CA ALA A 18 -5.50 -5.48 3.46
C ALA A 18 -6.58 -5.48 2.37
N GLY A 19 -7.05 -6.65 1.96
CA GLY A 19 -8.15 -6.80 1.00
C GLY A 19 -9.44 -6.15 1.49
N GLN A 20 -9.78 -6.34 2.77
CA GLN A 20 -10.93 -5.68 3.40
C GLN A 20 -10.81 -4.15 3.36
N VAL A 21 -9.63 -3.60 3.62
CA VAL A 21 -9.36 -2.15 3.57
C VAL A 21 -9.45 -1.61 2.15
N VAL A 22 -8.88 -2.31 1.17
CA VAL A 22 -8.93 -1.92 -0.24
C VAL A 22 -10.36 -1.93 -0.76
N LEU A 23 -11.13 -3.00 -0.48
CA LEU A 23 -12.52 -3.11 -0.92
C LEU A 23 -13.41 -2.05 -0.27
N SER A 24 -13.22 -1.79 1.03
CA SER A 24 -14.00 -0.76 1.73
C SER A 24 -13.75 0.64 1.18
N HIS A 25 -12.49 1.00 0.91
CA HIS A 25 -12.15 2.28 0.29
C HIS A 25 -12.61 2.36 -1.16
N ALA A 26 -12.44 1.30 -1.95
CA ALA A 26 -12.87 1.29 -3.35
C ALA A 26 -14.38 1.52 -3.48
N ILE A 27 -15.20 0.77 -2.74
CA ILE A 27 -16.68 0.91 -2.78
C ILE A 27 -17.13 2.24 -2.18
N GLY A 28 -16.44 2.73 -1.14
CA GLY A 28 -16.72 4.01 -0.49
C GLY A 28 -16.41 5.22 -1.39
N HIS A 29 -15.24 5.26 -2.03
CA HIS A 29 -14.80 6.40 -2.85
C HIS A 29 -15.43 6.45 -4.24
N THR A 30 -15.72 5.29 -4.84
CA THR A 30 -16.34 5.24 -6.19
C THR A 30 -17.83 5.56 -6.18
N GLY A 31 -18.45 5.75 -5.00
CA GLY A 31 -19.88 5.96 -4.88
C GLY A 31 -20.74 4.72 -5.17
N LEU A 32 -20.11 3.56 -5.45
CA LEU A 32 -20.79 2.28 -5.72
C LEU A 32 -21.71 1.86 -4.57
N ARG A 33 -21.45 2.32 -3.34
CA ARG A 33 -22.33 2.10 -2.18
C ARG A 33 -23.78 2.55 -2.42
N GLY A 34 -24.01 3.57 -3.25
CA GLY A 34 -25.35 4.05 -3.60
C GLY A 34 -26.10 3.16 -4.59
N THR A 35 -25.40 2.26 -5.27
CA THR A 35 -25.96 1.33 -6.27
C THR A 35 -26.26 -0.06 -5.69
N LEU A 36 -25.86 -0.31 -4.44
CA LEU A 36 -26.10 -1.57 -3.75
C LEU A 36 -27.55 -1.69 -3.32
N THR A 37 -28.10 -2.89 -3.43
CA THR A 37 -29.38 -3.23 -2.78
C THR A 37 -29.25 -3.18 -1.26
N GLU A 38 -30.37 -3.03 -0.54
CA GLU A 38 -30.39 -2.94 0.93
C GLU A 38 -29.66 -4.11 1.60
N TRP A 39 -29.89 -5.34 1.11
CA TRP A 39 -29.23 -6.54 1.63
C TRP A 39 -27.70 -6.51 1.42
N GLN A 40 -27.24 -6.05 0.25
CA GLN A 40 -25.81 -5.92 -0.07
C GLN A 40 -25.15 -4.85 0.80
N ARG A 41 -25.86 -3.76 1.08
CA ARG A 41 -25.39 -2.67 1.91
C ARG A 41 -25.19 -3.13 3.36
N GLN A 42 -26.11 -3.91 3.91
CA GLN A 42 -25.98 -4.46 5.25
C GLN A 42 -24.79 -5.41 5.40
N ILE A 43 -24.56 -6.29 4.41
CA ILE A 43 -23.35 -7.13 4.39
C ILE A 43 -22.09 -6.30 4.31
N PHE A 44 -22.07 -5.29 3.43
CA PHE A 44 -20.91 -4.43 3.28
C PHE A 44 -20.62 -3.66 4.57
N ASP A 45 -21.64 -3.13 5.25
CA ASP A 45 -21.47 -2.41 6.50
C ASP A 45 -20.93 -3.33 7.62
N LEU A 46 -21.38 -4.59 7.69
CA LEU A 46 -20.79 -5.61 8.59
C LEU A 46 -19.33 -5.91 8.23
N PHE A 47 -19.00 -5.99 6.95
CA PHE A 47 -17.64 -6.23 6.46
C PHE A 47 -16.70 -5.04 6.73
N VAL A 48 -17.20 -3.82 6.63
CA VAL A 48 -16.47 -2.58 6.95
C VAL A 48 -16.26 -2.43 8.47
N TRP A 49 -17.20 -2.93 9.27
CA TRP A 49 -17.11 -2.88 10.73
C TRP A 49 -15.93 -3.69 11.29
N LEU A 50 -15.43 -4.67 10.54
CA LEU A 50 -14.20 -5.37 10.89
C LEU A 50 -13.00 -4.42 10.84
N PRO A 51 -12.18 -4.33 11.91
CA PRO A 51 -11.05 -3.41 11.99
C PRO A 51 -9.84 -3.93 11.19
N GLY A 52 -9.95 -4.01 9.86
CA GLY A 52 -8.88 -4.51 9.00
C GLY A 52 -7.61 -3.66 9.05
N VAL A 53 -7.75 -2.34 9.20
CA VAL A 53 -6.60 -1.42 9.37
C VAL A 53 -5.79 -1.77 10.63
N PRO A 54 -6.36 -1.77 11.86
CA PRO A 54 -5.65 -2.21 13.06
C PRO A 54 -5.05 -3.61 12.95
N ILE A 55 -5.79 -4.58 12.42
CA ILE A 55 -5.32 -5.97 12.29
C ILE A 55 -4.07 -6.02 11.38
N PHE A 56 -4.13 -5.36 10.22
CA PHE A 56 -3.00 -5.32 9.29
C PHE A 56 -1.76 -4.68 9.91
N PHE A 57 -1.92 -3.55 10.61
CA PHE A 57 -0.81 -2.83 11.23
C PHE A 57 -0.21 -3.59 12.41
N VAL A 58 -1.02 -4.15 13.30
CA VAL A 58 -0.54 -4.91 14.47
C VAL A 58 0.25 -6.15 14.03
N ILE A 59 -0.28 -6.93 13.08
CA ILE A 59 0.43 -8.14 12.61
C ILE A 59 1.70 -7.76 11.87
N SER A 60 1.66 -6.72 11.03
CA SER A 60 2.85 -6.24 10.32
C SER A 60 3.92 -5.76 11.31
N GLY A 61 3.53 -5.01 12.35
CA GLY A 61 4.41 -4.57 13.43
C GLY A 61 5.04 -5.75 14.17
N PHE A 62 4.24 -6.73 14.58
CA PHE A 62 4.73 -7.95 15.23
C PHE A 62 5.76 -8.71 14.38
N LEU A 63 5.51 -8.88 13.09
CA LEU A 63 6.44 -9.55 12.18
C LEU A 63 7.73 -8.74 11.96
N ILE A 64 7.64 -7.41 11.94
CA ILE A 64 8.79 -6.51 11.85
C ILE A 64 9.65 -6.63 13.10
N SER A 65 9.06 -6.53 14.30
CA SER A 65 9.77 -6.67 15.58
C SER A 65 10.44 -8.02 15.70
N ARG A 66 9.75 -9.12 15.34
CA ARG A 66 10.34 -10.46 15.31
C ARG A 66 11.49 -10.59 14.31
N SER A 67 11.40 -9.91 13.17
CA SER A 67 12.48 -9.86 12.18
C SER A 67 13.66 -9.03 12.64
N PHE A 68 13.40 -8.00 13.46
CA PHE A 68 14.40 -7.11 14.03
C PHE A 68 15.22 -7.81 15.12
N GLU A 69 14.56 -8.49 16.06
CA GLU A 69 15.23 -9.29 17.11
C GLU A 69 16.17 -10.36 16.53
N ARG A 70 15.87 -10.88 15.33
CA ARG A 70 16.69 -11.90 14.67
C ARG A 70 17.89 -11.34 13.91
N ASN A 71 17.91 -10.04 13.59
CA ASN A 71 18.95 -9.39 12.78
C ASN A 71 19.58 -8.19 13.53
N GLN A 72 19.74 -8.28 14.85
CA GLN A 72 20.24 -7.18 15.69
C GLN A 72 21.64 -6.67 15.31
N ALA A 73 22.46 -7.48 14.63
CA ALA A 73 23.84 -7.14 14.32
C ALA A 73 24.03 -6.19 13.13
N ASP A 74 23.02 -6.00 12.26
CA ASP A 74 23.12 -5.14 11.07
C ASP A 74 21.82 -4.37 10.79
N LEU A 75 21.62 -3.30 11.56
CA LEU A 75 20.48 -2.39 11.40
C LEU A 75 20.51 -1.67 10.05
N ALA A 76 21.68 -1.21 9.63
CA ALA A 76 21.86 -0.43 8.41
C ALA A 76 21.55 -1.27 7.17
N GLY A 77 22.05 -2.52 7.11
CA GLY A 77 21.73 -3.45 6.04
C GLY A 77 20.26 -3.89 6.03
N TYR A 78 19.61 -4.00 7.20
CA TYR A 78 18.17 -4.26 7.28
C TYR A 78 17.34 -3.15 6.64
N PHE A 79 17.59 -1.88 6.99
CA PHE A 79 16.89 -0.74 6.40
C PHE A 79 17.24 -0.58 4.92
N TRP A 80 18.52 -0.73 4.55
CA TRP A 80 18.96 -0.64 3.15
C TRP A 80 18.27 -1.67 2.25
N ASN A 81 18.22 -2.93 2.67
CA ASN A 81 17.53 -3.99 1.93
C ASN A 81 16.02 -3.75 1.80
N ARG A 82 15.41 -3.06 2.77
CA ARG A 82 13.98 -2.73 2.73
C ARG A 82 13.71 -1.55 1.81
N SER A 83 14.55 -0.52 1.87
CA SER A 83 14.56 0.63 0.97
C SER A 83 14.71 0.16 -0.48
N LEU A 84 15.68 -0.70 -0.78
CA LEU A 84 15.91 -1.26 -2.11
C LEU A 84 14.73 -2.09 -2.65
N ARG A 85 13.75 -2.48 -1.82
CA ARG A 85 12.53 -3.15 -2.28
C ARG A 85 11.37 -2.19 -2.54
N ILE A 86 11.29 -1.09 -1.80
CA ILE A 86 10.18 -0.12 -1.88
C ILE A 86 10.45 0.93 -2.96
N PHE A 87 11.67 1.50 -3.01
CA PHE A 87 12.00 2.56 -3.96
C PHE A 87 11.88 2.14 -5.42
N PRO A 88 12.33 0.95 -5.86
CA PRO A 88 12.15 0.56 -7.26
C PRO A 88 10.66 0.44 -7.64
N ALA A 89 9.84 -0.12 -6.76
CA ALA A 89 8.40 -0.21 -6.98
C ALA A 89 7.75 1.18 -7.05
N LEU A 90 8.18 2.14 -6.23
CA LEU A 90 7.72 3.53 -6.27
C LEU A 90 8.00 4.16 -7.64
N TRP A 91 9.23 4.05 -8.15
CA TRP A 91 9.61 4.61 -9.45
C TRP A 91 8.83 3.97 -10.61
N VAL A 92 8.60 2.66 -10.55
CA VAL A 92 7.78 1.94 -11.55
C VAL A 92 6.33 2.43 -11.50
N CYS A 93 5.72 2.50 -10.32
CA CYS A 93 4.35 3.01 -10.16
C CYS A 93 4.21 4.46 -10.61
N LEU A 94 5.20 5.30 -10.31
CA LEU A 94 5.25 6.69 -10.78
C LEU A 94 5.29 6.75 -12.30
N ALA A 95 6.16 5.98 -12.94
CA ALA A 95 6.28 5.93 -14.39
C ALA A 95 4.96 5.47 -15.04
N VAL A 96 4.35 4.39 -14.53
CA VAL A 96 3.04 3.91 -14.99
C VAL A 96 1.97 4.99 -14.84
N THR A 97 1.94 5.70 -13.70
CA THR A 97 0.98 6.78 -13.45
C THR A 97 1.15 7.92 -14.46
N LEU A 98 2.37 8.36 -14.74
CA LEU A 98 2.65 9.41 -15.72
C LEU A 98 2.26 8.98 -17.15
N VAL A 99 2.55 7.73 -17.52
CA VAL A 99 2.16 7.17 -18.83
C VAL A 99 0.64 7.12 -18.97
N LEU A 100 -0.08 6.65 -17.95
CA LEU A 100 -1.54 6.60 -17.97
C LEU A 100 -2.14 8.01 -18.06
N LEU A 101 -1.67 8.96 -17.25
CA LEU A 101 -2.13 10.35 -17.32
C LEU A 101 -1.88 10.99 -18.69
N GLY A 102 -0.72 10.71 -19.31
CA GLY A 102 -0.43 11.13 -20.67
C GLY A 102 -1.35 10.50 -21.71
N LEU A 103 -1.59 9.19 -21.63
CA LEU A 103 -2.45 8.44 -22.56
C LEU A 103 -3.90 8.93 -22.54
N PHE A 104 -4.42 9.24 -21.34
CA PHE A 104 -5.77 9.75 -21.17
C PHE A 104 -5.88 11.28 -21.37
N GLY A 105 -4.79 11.96 -21.72
CA GLY A 105 -4.79 13.40 -22.00
C GLY A 105 -4.88 14.31 -20.75
N PHE A 106 -4.72 13.75 -19.55
CA PHE A 106 -4.74 14.49 -18.28
C PHE A 106 -3.37 15.08 -17.90
N LEU A 107 -2.32 14.85 -18.71
CA LEU A 107 -0.98 15.37 -18.49
C LEU A 107 -0.62 16.45 -19.52
N PRO A 108 -0.73 17.75 -19.19
CA PRO A 108 -0.22 18.80 -20.06
C PRO A 108 1.32 18.74 -20.10
N LEU A 109 1.92 18.73 -21.29
CA LEU A 109 3.39 18.68 -21.43
C LEU A 109 4.10 19.85 -20.73
N GLN A 110 3.40 20.98 -20.60
CA GLN A 110 3.86 22.17 -19.89
C GLN A 110 4.01 21.93 -18.37
N PHE A 111 3.26 20.99 -17.81
CA PHE A 111 3.39 20.58 -16.41
C PHE A 111 4.73 19.88 -16.17
N LEU A 112 5.22 19.05 -17.10
CA LEU A 112 6.51 18.37 -16.95
C LEU A 112 7.69 19.37 -16.87
N THR A 113 7.54 20.54 -17.49
CA THR A 113 8.55 21.61 -17.48
C THR A 113 8.37 22.61 -16.32
N SER A 114 7.31 22.50 -15.53
CA SER A 114 7.04 23.48 -14.47
C SER A 114 7.87 23.20 -13.22
N PRO A 115 8.22 24.24 -12.43
CA PRO A 115 8.82 24.06 -11.11
C PRO A 115 7.91 23.27 -10.16
N THR A 116 6.59 23.32 -10.39
CA THR A 116 5.60 22.59 -9.60
C THR A 116 5.69 21.08 -9.81
N PHE A 117 6.10 20.59 -10.98
CA PHE A 117 6.38 19.18 -11.16
C PHE A 117 7.60 18.72 -10.37
N GLY A 118 8.64 19.55 -10.29
CA GLY A 118 9.80 19.29 -9.43
C GLY A 118 9.43 19.25 -7.95
N ALA A 119 8.62 20.20 -7.48
CA ALA A 119 8.11 20.22 -6.11
C ALA A 119 7.18 19.02 -5.82
N TRP A 120 6.31 18.67 -6.77
CA TRP A 120 5.43 17.50 -6.67
C TRP A 120 6.24 16.20 -6.62
N LEU A 121 7.24 16.04 -7.48
CA LEU A 121 8.14 14.89 -7.50
C LEU A 121 8.94 14.78 -6.21
N ALA A 122 9.45 15.91 -5.70
CA ALA A 122 10.11 15.97 -4.40
C ALA A 122 9.16 15.54 -3.27
N GLY A 123 7.88 15.91 -3.34
CA GLY A 123 6.85 15.43 -2.42
C GLY A 123 6.60 13.93 -2.50
N GLN A 124 6.73 13.31 -3.68
CA GLN A 124 6.59 11.85 -3.82
C GLN A 124 7.76 11.07 -3.19
N VAL A 125 8.96 11.67 -3.16
CA VAL A 125 10.19 11.04 -2.63
C VAL A 125 10.41 11.39 -1.14
N SER A 126 9.99 12.59 -0.74
CA SER A 126 10.10 13.05 0.64
C SER A 126 8.94 12.45 1.44
N PHE A 127 9.24 11.49 2.31
CA PHE A 127 8.32 10.94 3.32
C PHE A 127 7.81 11.99 4.34
N LEU A 128 7.94 13.29 4.05
CA LEU A 128 7.53 14.41 4.87
C LEU A 128 6.26 15.00 4.27
N HIS A 129 5.13 14.46 4.72
CA HIS A 129 3.81 15.05 4.56
C HIS A 129 3.19 15.24 5.94
#